data_AF-A0A2E1PAU1-F1
#
_entry.id   AF-A0A2E1PAU1-F1
#
_cell.length_a   1.000
_cell.length_b   1.000
_cell.length_c   1.000
_cell.angle_alpha   90.00
_cell.angle_beta   90.00
_cell.angle_gamma   90.00
#
_symmetry.space_group_name_H-M   'P 1'
#
loop_
_entity.id
_entity.type
_entity.pdbx_description
1 polymer ?
#
loop_
_entity_poly.entity_id
_entity_poly.type
_entity_poly.pdbx_seq_one_letter_code
_entity_poly.pdbx_strand_id
1 'polypeptide(L)'
;MKIIEIPFHKFFYDFLIGSEISEFYASILNLIVVSLIVIVLIIFLNFLGSNFISKFFKKLSLSTENNFDDYLIKNKTPQYISRLLPVIFVYFILPFWFFSYEFIIEYAYLIL
;
A
#
# COMPACT_ATOMS: atom_id res chain seq x y z
N MET A 1 -32.47 -5.12 -4.42
CA MET A 1 -31.72 -4.35 -3.40
C MET A 1 -30.26 -4.37 -3.83
N LYS A 2 -29.82 -3.37 -4.59
CA LYS A 2 -28.41 -3.25 -4.99
C LYS A 2 -27.69 -2.74 -3.76
N ILE A 3 -26.94 -3.61 -3.09
CA ILE A 3 -26.00 -3.17 -2.06
C ILE A 3 -25.08 -2.20 -2.80
N ILE A 4 -25.13 -0.93 -2.41
CA ILE A 4 -24.21 0.09 -2.90
C ILE A 4 -22.87 -0.31 -2.31
N GLU A 5 -22.17 -1.22 -2.97
CA GLU A 5 -20.73 -1.32 -2.85
C GLU A 5 -20.23 0.00 -3.40
N ILE A 6 -20.01 0.99 -2.54
CA ILE A 6 -19.23 2.18 -2.90
C ILE A 6 -17.84 1.62 -3.17
N PRO A 7 -17.41 1.49 -4.43
CA PRO A 7 -16.11 0.95 -4.67
C PRO A 7 -15.16 2.05 -4.21
N PHE A 8 -14.31 1.78 -3.20
CA PHE A 8 -13.34 2.76 -2.71
C PHE A 8 -12.50 3.36 -3.86
N HIS A 9 -12.34 2.60 -4.95
CA HIS A 9 -11.68 3.01 -6.18
C HIS A 9 -12.49 3.98 -7.07
N LYS A 10 -13.72 4.40 -6.74
CA LYS A 10 -14.52 5.37 -7.53
C LYS A 10 -15.01 6.57 -6.74
N PHE A 11 -14.65 6.66 -5.46
CA PHE A 11 -15.16 7.73 -4.60
C PHE A 11 -14.84 9.13 -5.15
N PHE A 12 -13.63 9.34 -5.68
CA PHE A 12 -13.27 10.62 -6.29
C PHE A 12 -13.80 10.74 -7.72
N TYR A 13 -13.93 9.63 -8.45
CA TYR A 13 -14.52 9.59 -9.78
C TYR A 13 -15.94 10.16 -9.82
N ASP A 14 -16.85 9.69 -8.95
CA ASP A 14 -18.24 10.15 -8.94
C ASP A 14 -18.35 11.66 -8.64
N PHE A 15 -17.47 12.18 -7.78
CA PHE A 15 -17.35 13.62 -7.51
C PHE A 15 -16.92 14.42 -8.76
N LEU A 16 -15.96 13.90 -9.53
CA LEU A 16 -15.48 14.56 -10.75
C LEU A 16 -16.53 14.53 -11.87
N ILE A 17 -17.25 13.41 -12.02
CA ILE A 17 -18.38 13.30 -12.96
C ILE A 17 -19.49 14.28 -12.59
N GLY A 18 -19.83 14.39 -11.30
CA GLY A 18 -20.78 15.39 -10.81
C GLY A 18 -20.33 16.84 -11.02
N SER A 19 -19.06 17.07 -11.33
CA SER A 19 -18.47 18.37 -11.67
C SER A 19 -18.31 18.58 -13.18
N GLU A 20 -19.00 17.80 -14.02
CA GLU A 20 -18.97 17.86 -15.49
C GLU A 20 -17.60 17.56 -16.13
N ILE A 21 -16.70 16.89 -15.41
CA ILE A 21 -15.42 16.44 -15.97
C ILE A 21 -15.66 15.20 -16.84
N SER A 22 -15.02 15.13 -18.01
CA SER A 22 -15.16 13.98 -18.90
C SER A 22 -14.67 12.68 -18.23
N GLU A 23 -15.29 11.56 -18.59
CA GLU A 23 -14.99 10.25 -18.00
C GLU A 23 -13.50 9.87 -18.09
N PHE A 24 -12.85 10.26 -19.18
CA PHE A 24 -11.42 10.02 -19.40
C PHE A 24 -10.56 10.75 -18.35
N TYR A 25 -10.75 12.07 -18.20
CA TYR A 25 -9.98 12.85 -17.22
C TYR A 25 -10.37 12.48 -15.78
N ALA A 26 -11.64 12.18 -15.53
CA ALA A 26 -12.11 11.73 -14.23
C ALA A 26 -11.42 10.42 -13.80
N SER A 27 -11.26 9.47 -14.72
CA SER A 27 -10.57 8.20 -14.48
C SER A 27 -9.09 8.42 -14.13
N ILE A 28 -8.38 9.25 -14.90
CA ILE A 28 -6.97 9.57 -14.64
C ILE A 28 -6.78 10.22 -13.26
N LEU A 29 -7.59 11.25 -12.96
CA LEU A 29 -7.47 11.98 -11.69
C LEU A 29 -7.79 11.09 -10.49
N ASN A 30 -8.80 10.23 -10.61
CA ASN A 30 -9.15 9.28 -9.57
C ASN A 30 -8.02 8.25 -9.34
N LEU A 31 -7.37 7.75 -10.39
CA LEU A 31 -6.16 6.91 -10.25
C LEU A 31 -5.04 7.64 -9.50
N ILE A 32 -4.78 8.92 -9.82
CA ILE A 32 -3.75 9.72 -9.15
C ILE A 32 -4.05 9.86 -7.66
N VAL A 33 -5.28 10.21 -7.30
CA VAL A 33 -5.69 10.36 -5.89
C VAL A 33 -5.57 9.05 -5.12
N VAL A 34 -6.06 7.93 -5.69
CA VAL A 34 -5.92 6.60 -5.07
C VAL A 34 -4.45 6.24 -4.89
N SER A 35 -3.61 6.54 -5.89
CA SER A 35 -2.17 6.27 -5.84
C SER A 35 -1.48 7.05 -4.74
N LEU A 36 -1.83 8.33 -4.55
CA LEU A 36 -1.30 9.14 -3.45
C LEU A 36 -1.69 8.55 -2.09
N ILE A 37 -2.94 8.10 -1.92
CA ILE A 37 -3.40 7.45 -0.68
C ILE A 37 -2.60 6.18 -0.41
N VAL A 38 -2.40 5.33 -1.43
CA VAL A 38 -1.61 4.10 -1.31
C VAL A 38 -0.16 4.40 -0.92
N ILE A 39 0.46 5.42 -1.53
CA ILE A 39 1.83 5.84 -1.18
C ILE A 39 1.91 6.31 0.28
N VAL A 40 0.95 7.10 0.74
CA VAL A 40 0.89 7.54 2.15
C VAL A 40 0.76 6.32 3.08
N LEU A 41 -0.08 5.34 2.73
CA LEU A 41 -0.21 4.10 3.51
C LEU A 41 1.09 3.28 3.53
N ILE A 42 1.81 3.18 2.42
CA ILE A 42 3.12 2.50 2.35
C ILE A 42 4.12 3.19 3.29
N ILE A 43 4.20 4.52 3.26
CA ILE A 43 5.08 5.30 4.15
C ILE A 43 4.69 5.07 5.61
N PHE A 44 3.39 5.09 5.91
CA PHE A 44 2.86 4.82 7.24
C PHE A 44 3.21 3.41 7.73
N LEU A 45 3.03 2.39 6.89
CA LEU A 45 3.38 1.00 7.21
C LEU A 45 4.88 0.83 7.42
N ASN A 46 5.72 1.55 6.67
CA ASN A 46 7.17 1.52 6.86
C ASN A 46 7.55 2.07 8.26
N PHE A 47 6.87 3.12 8.71
CA PHE A 47 7.05 3.66 10.06
C PHE A 47 6.53 2.70 11.14
N LEU A 48 5.34 2.12 10.96
CA LEU A 48 4.74 1.18 11.90
C LEU A 48 5.55 -0.12 12.03
N GLY A 49 5.99 -0.68 10.90
CA GLY A 49 6.75 -1.92 10.84
C GLY A 49 7.99 -1.84 11.72
N SER A 50 8.72 -0.73 11.65
CA SER A 50 9.95 -0.53 12.44
C SER A 50 9.69 -0.57 13.95
N ASN A 51 8.55 -0.02 14.39
CA ASN A 51 8.17 0.01 15.80
C ASN A 51 7.59 -1.32 16.30
N PHE A 52 6.74 -1.97 15.50
CA PHE A 52 6.10 -3.23 15.88
C PHE A 52 7.10 -4.38 15.92
N ILE A 53 7.96 -4.47 14.90
CA ILE A 53 8.88 -5.60 14.73
C ILE A 53 9.99 -5.54 15.77
N SER A 54 10.50 -4.34 16.09
CA SER A 54 11.47 -4.17 17.18
C SER A 54 10.89 -4.63 18.53
N LYS A 55 9.61 -4.33 18.81
CA LYS A 55 8.94 -4.79 20.05
C LYS A 55 8.69 -6.30 20.06
N PHE A 56 8.28 -6.88 18.93
CA PHE A 56 8.09 -8.32 18.77
C PHE A 56 9.38 -9.10 19.05
N PHE A 57 10.50 -8.68 18.44
CA PHE A 57 11.79 -9.32 18.67
C PHE A 57 12.30 -9.18 20.10
N LYS A 58 12.08 -8.02 20.75
CA LYS A 58 12.40 -7.84 22.17
C LYS A 58 11.56 -8.75 23.07
N LYS A 59 10.30 -9.00 22.72
CA LYS A 59 9.44 -9.92 23.50
C LYS A 59 9.84 -11.38 23.28
N LEU A 60 10.25 -11.75 22.07
CA LEU A 60 10.75 -13.09 21.75
C LEU A 60 12.04 -13.39 22.50
N SER A 61 12.99 -12.46 22.56
CA SER A 61 14.27 -12.70 23.25
C SER A 61 14.09 -12.95 24.75
N LEU A 62 13.16 -12.24 25.40
CA LEU A 62 12.80 -12.46 26.80
C LEU A 62 12.21 -13.86 27.07
N SER A 63 11.69 -14.54 26.05
CA SER A 63 11.13 -15.89 26.17
C SER A 63 12.14 -17.01 25.94
N THR A 64 13.36 -16.69 25.54
CA THR A 64 14.43 -17.64 25.22
C THR A 64 15.64 -17.44 26.13
N GLU A 65 16.20 -18.51 26.69
CA GLU A 65 17.36 -18.44 27.60
C GLU A 65 18.71 -18.13 26.91
N ASN A 66 18.74 -17.92 25.58
CA ASN A 66 19.98 -17.77 24.80
C ASN A 66 20.22 -16.33 24.31
N ASN A 67 21.45 -16.02 23.86
CA ASN A 67 21.91 -14.72 23.32
C ASN A 67 21.28 -14.34 21.95
N PHE A 68 20.01 -14.67 21.72
CA PHE A 68 19.33 -14.55 20.44
C PHE A 68 19.17 -13.08 20.03
N ASP A 69 18.89 -12.21 20.98
CA ASP A 69 18.82 -10.76 20.77
C ASP A 69 20.13 -10.18 20.26
N ASP A 70 21.27 -10.56 20.85
CA ASP A 70 22.59 -10.11 20.41
C ASP A 70 22.85 -10.47 18.94
N TYR A 71 22.47 -11.69 18.53
CA TYR A 71 22.58 -12.11 17.13
C TYR A 71 21.65 -11.31 16.19
N LEU A 72 20.41 -11.03 16.62
CA LEU A 72 19.44 -10.27 15.82
C LEU A 72 19.83 -8.80 15.68
N ILE A 73 20.32 -8.18 16.75
CA ILE A 73 20.79 -6.80 16.77
C ILE A 73 22.06 -6.67 15.90
N LYS A 74 23.02 -7.59 16.07
CA LYS A 74 24.26 -7.60 15.27
C LYS A 74 23.99 -7.68 13.77
N ASN A 75 23.00 -8.47 13.36
CA ASN A 75 22.63 -8.63 11.95
C ASN A 75 21.56 -7.64 11.46
N LYS A 76 21.13 -6.68 12.30
CA LYS A 76 20.05 -5.72 11.97
C LYS A 76 18.76 -6.40 11.50
N THR A 77 18.51 -7.64 11.95
CA THR A 77 17.39 -8.47 11.49
C THR A 77 16.03 -7.80 11.67
N PRO A 78 15.71 -7.14 12.80
CA PRO A 78 14.43 -6.44 12.96
C PRO A 78 14.22 -5.32 11.92
N GLN A 79 15.29 -4.66 11.48
CA GLN A 79 15.23 -3.56 10.52
C GLN A 79 15.05 -4.07 9.09
N TYR A 80 15.58 -5.25 8.74
CA TYR A 80 15.33 -5.87 7.45
C TYR A 80 13.91 -6.45 7.38
N ILE A 81 13.43 -7.07 8.45
CA ILE A 81 12.08 -7.63 8.52
C ILE A 81 11.02 -6.51 8.49
N SER A 82 11.29 -5.34 9.08
CA SER A 82 10.34 -4.22 9.00
C SER A 82 10.06 -3.70 7.60
N ARG A 83 11.03 -3.85 6.70
CA ARG A 83 10.86 -3.46 5.29
C ARG A 83 10.02 -4.46 4.49
N LEU A 84 9.83 -5.69 4.99
CA LEU A 84 8.95 -6.66 4.34
C LEU A 84 7.48 -6.27 4.45
N LEU A 85 7.08 -5.60 5.54
CA LEU A 85 5.69 -5.23 5.76
C LEU A 85 5.14 -4.30 4.66
N PRO A 86 5.81 -3.19 4.28
CA PRO A 86 5.43 -2.39 3.11
C PRO A 86 5.41 -3.19 1.81
N VAL A 87 6.40 -4.06 1.58
CA VAL A 87 6.52 -4.84 0.34
C VAL A 87 5.36 -5.82 0.18
N ILE A 88 5.02 -6.54 1.26
CA ILE A 88 3.90 -7.48 1.30
C ILE A 88 2.59 -6.72 1.04
N PHE A 89 2.40 -5.56 1.66
CA PHE A 89 1.23 -4.72 1.42
C PHE A 89 1.10 -4.31 -0.06
N VAL A 90 2.20 -3.85 -0.67
CA VAL A 90 2.21 -3.50 -2.10
C VAL A 90 1.82 -4.70 -2.95
N TYR A 91 2.40 -5.87 -2.69
CA TYR A 91 2.09 -7.09 -3.43
C TYR A 91 0.59 -7.43 -3.39
N PHE A 92 -0.05 -7.30 -2.21
CA PHE A 92 -1.48 -7.56 -2.06
C PHE A 92 -2.37 -6.48 -2.70
N ILE A 93 -2.00 -5.20 -2.62
CA ILE A 93 -2.83 -4.11 -3.13
C ILE A 93 -2.69 -3.93 -4.64
N LEU A 94 -1.55 -4.33 -5.24
CA LEU A 94 -1.26 -4.19 -6.67
C LEU A 94 -2.42 -4.57 -7.60
N PRO A 95 -3.03 -5.77 -7.51
CA PRO A 95 -4.12 -6.14 -8.40
C PRO A 95 -5.31 -5.18 -8.27
N PHE A 96 -5.65 -4.73 -7.06
CA PHE A 96 -6.77 -3.84 -6.80
C PHE A 96 -6.46 -2.37 -7.14
N TRP A 97 -5.19 -1.96 -7.04
CA TRP A 97 -4.75 -0.61 -7.32
C TRP A 97 -4.92 -0.26 -8.81
N PHE A 98 -4.69 -1.24 -9.70
CA PHE A 98 -4.74 -1.04 -11.15
C PHE A 98 -5.91 -1.73 -11.88
N PHE A 99 -6.74 -2.53 -11.19
CA PHE A 99 -7.83 -3.35 -11.77
C PHE A 99 -8.78 -2.61 -12.73
N SER A 100 -8.95 -1.30 -12.57
CA SER A 100 -9.88 -0.49 -13.38
C SER A 100 -9.20 0.44 -14.37
N TYR A 101 -7.88 0.30 -14.57
CA TYR A 101 -7.06 1.23 -15.35
C TYR A 101 -6.17 0.54 -16.38
N GLU A 102 -6.48 -0.71 -16.71
CA GLU A 102 -5.76 -1.49 -17.74
C GLU A 102 -5.72 -0.72 -19.08
N PHE A 103 -6.82 -0.07 -19.46
CA PHE A 103 -6.88 0.79 -20.65
C PHE A 103 -5.89 1.97 -20.60
N ILE A 104 -5.68 2.58 -19.43
CA ILE A 104 -4.71 3.68 -19.27
C ILE A 104 -3.29 3.14 -19.47
N ILE A 105 -3.02 1.93 -18.96
CA ILE A 105 -1.73 1.27 -19.12
C ILE A 105 -1.46 0.98 -20.60
N GLU A 106 -2.43 0.40 -21.32
CA GLU A 106 -2.33 0.17 -22.77
C GLU A 106 -2.10 1.47 -23.55
N TYR A 107 -2.85 2.53 -23.23
CA TYR A 107 -2.70 3.82 -23.88
C TYR A 107 -1.32 4.46 -23.63
N ALA A 108 -0.78 4.32 -22.41
CA ALA A 108 0.56 4.78 -22.09
C ALA A 108 1.63 4.03 -22.90
N TYR A 109 1.49 2.71 -23.09
CA TYR A 109 2.39 1.92 -23.94
C TYR A 109 2.30 2.27 -25.43
N LEU A 110 1.15 2.75 -25.90
CA LEU A 110 0.99 3.15 -27.30
C LEU A 110 1.63 4.51 -27.62
N ILE A 111 1.76 5.39 -26.63
CA ILE A 111 2.29 6.75 -26.80
C ILE A 111 3.80 6.85 -26.55
N LEU A 112 4.35 5.92 -25.75
CA LEU A 112 5.75 5.91 -25.31
C LEU A 112 6.62 5.03 -26.19
#